data_AF-A0A7H4LZK9-F1
#
_entry.id   AF-A0A7H4LZK9-F1
#
_cell.length_a   1.000
_cell.length_b   1.000
_cell.length_c   1.000
_cell.angle_alpha   90.00
_cell.angle_beta   90.00
_cell.angle_gamma   90.00
#
_symmetry.space_group_name_H-M   'P 1'
#
loop_
_entity.id
_entity.type
_entity.pdbx_description
1 polymer ?
#
loop_
_entity_poly.entity_id
_entity_poly.type
_entity_poly.pdbx_seq_one_letter_code
_entity_poly.pdbx_strand_id
1 'polypeptide(L)'
;MIALVALFRPGPLQSGMVDNFIDRKHGREEISYPDVQWQHECLKPVLEPTYGIILYQEQVMQIAQELSGYTLGGADMLRRAMGKKKPEEMAKQRGTFEEGARKRGVDGELAIKIFDLVEKFAGYGFNKSHSAAYALVSYQTLWLKAHYPAEFMAAVMTADMDNTEKVVGLVDECWRMGLKILPPDINSGLYHFHVNDDGEIVYGIGAIKGVGEGPIEAIIEARNQGGYFRELFDLCARTDIKKLNRRVLEKLIMSGAFDRLGPHRAALMNSLGDALKAADQHAKAEAIGQADMFGVLAEEPEQIEQSYASCQPWPEQVVLDGERETLGCI
;
A
#
# COMPACT_ATOMS: atom_id res chain seq x y z
N MET A 1 -7.80 17.47 -1.15
CA MET A 1 -6.61 16.62 -0.91
C MET A 1 -5.30 17.40 -0.92
N ILE A 2 -5.08 18.32 -1.87
CA ILE A 2 -3.84 19.12 -1.97
C ILE A 2 -3.47 19.83 -0.66
N ALA A 3 -4.45 20.39 0.06
CA ALA A 3 -4.21 21.07 1.34
C ALA A 3 -3.81 20.10 2.48
N LEU A 4 -4.30 18.86 2.47
CA LEU A 4 -4.04 17.89 3.54
C LEU A 4 -2.55 17.54 3.63
N VAL A 5 -1.91 17.32 2.48
CA VAL A 5 -0.46 17.02 2.40
C VAL A 5 0.38 18.19 2.95
N ALA A 6 -0.08 19.43 2.74
CA ALA A 6 0.59 20.62 3.24
C ALA A 6 0.33 20.89 4.74
N LEU A 7 -0.87 20.55 5.24
CA LEU A 7 -1.31 20.82 6.61
C LEU A 7 -0.88 19.75 7.61
N PHE A 8 -0.74 18.49 7.21
CA PHE A 8 -0.40 17.39 8.11
C PHE A 8 1.12 17.33 8.41
N ARG A 9 1.64 18.40 9.03
CA ARG A 9 3.04 18.57 9.43
C ARG A 9 3.12 19.24 10.81
N PRO A 10 4.18 19.00 11.61
CA PRO A 10 4.25 19.50 12.99
C PRO A 10 4.00 21.01 13.14
N GLY A 11 4.54 21.83 12.23
CA GLY A 11 4.38 23.29 12.27
C GLY A 11 2.93 23.76 12.12
N PRO A 12 2.26 23.46 10.99
CA PRO A 12 0.84 23.80 10.81
C PRO A 12 -0.08 23.24 11.90
N LEU A 13 0.15 22.00 12.36
CA LEU A 13 -0.63 21.37 13.45
C LEU A 13 -0.51 22.13 14.77
N GLN A 14 0.69 22.57 15.14
CA GLN A 14 0.93 23.30 16.40
C GLN A 14 0.51 24.76 16.36
N SER A 15 0.26 25.32 15.17
CA SER A 15 -0.08 26.73 15.00
C SER A 15 -1.58 27.04 15.05
N GLY A 16 -2.44 26.02 15.19
CA GLY A 16 -3.90 26.15 15.07
C GLY A 16 -4.38 26.38 13.63
N MET A 17 -3.48 26.36 12.65
CA MET A 17 -3.82 26.59 11.24
C MET A 17 -4.76 25.50 10.70
N VAL A 18 -4.57 24.25 11.14
CA VAL A 18 -5.41 23.12 10.73
C VAL A 18 -6.84 23.31 11.24
N ASP A 19 -7.00 23.76 12.49
CA ASP A 19 -8.30 23.99 13.11
C ASP A 19 -9.04 25.12 12.40
N ASN A 20 -8.39 26.27 12.18
CA ASN A 20 -8.98 27.39 11.44
C ASN A 20 -9.39 26.98 10.02
N PHE A 21 -8.56 26.18 9.33
CA PHE A 21 -8.90 25.67 8.00
C PHE A 21 -10.16 24.78 8.03
N ILE A 22 -10.28 23.94 9.05
CA ILE A 22 -11.43 23.04 9.24
C ILE A 22 -12.68 23.84 9.62
N ASP A 23 -12.58 24.80 10.53
CA ASP A 23 -13.72 25.59 11.01
C ASP A 23 -14.28 26.52 9.94
N ARG A 24 -13.41 27.21 9.19
CA ARG A 24 -13.82 28.04 8.05
C ARG A 24 -14.45 27.20 6.93
N LYS A 25 -13.88 26.03 6.62
CA LYS A 25 -14.45 25.13 5.60
C LYS A 25 -15.87 24.68 5.96
N HIS A 26 -16.15 24.44 7.24
CA HIS A 26 -17.48 24.00 7.70
C HIS A 26 -18.40 25.14 8.12
N GLY A 27 -18.01 26.41 7.91
CA GLY A 27 -18.82 27.57 8.26
C GLY A 27 -19.00 27.80 9.76
N ARG A 28 -18.09 27.28 10.60
CA ARG A 28 -18.07 27.56 12.05
C ARG A 28 -17.34 28.84 12.41
N GLU A 29 -16.49 29.32 11.49
CA GLU A 29 -15.77 30.59 11.58
C GLU A 29 -16.00 31.37 10.28
N GLU A 30 -16.14 32.70 10.38
CA GLU A 30 -16.29 33.59 9.23
C GLU A 30 -15.01 33.61 8.38
N ILE A 31 -15.14 33.49 7.06
CA ILE A 31 -14.00 33.49 6.15
C ILE A 31 -13.48 34.92 5.99
N SER A 32 -12.24 35.15 6.43
CA SER A 32 -11.53 36.43 6.26
C SER A 32 -10.27 36.27 5.41
N TYR A 33 -9.85 37.32 4.71
CA TYR A 33 -8.77 37.26 3.72
C TYR A 33 -7.56 38.14 4.05
N PRO A 34 -6.61 37.72 4.90
CA PRO A 34 -6.57 36.46 5.67
C PRO A 34 -7.14 36.53 7.11
N ASP A 35 -7.28 37.73 7.66
CA ASP A 35 -7.61 37.98 9.07
C ASP A 35 -8.84 38.89 9.21
N VAL A 36 -9.58 38.80 10.31
CA VAL A 36 -10.82 39.57 10.54
C VAL A 36 -10.59 41.08 10.46
N GLN A 37 -9.47 41.56 11.02
CA GLN A 37 -9.11 42.98 11.02
C GLN A 37 -8.23 43.33 9.82
N TRP A 38 -7.29 42.44 9.49
CA TRP A 38 -6.26 42.70 8.48
C TRP A 38 -6.57 41.94 7.19
N GLN A 39 -7.65 42.33 6.51
CA GLN A 39 -8.07 41.75 5.24
C GLN A 39 -8.27 42.79 4.14
N HIS A 40 -8.14 42.32 2.89
CA HIS A 40 -8.37 43.14 1.72
C HIS A 40 -9.00 42.32 0.59
N GLU A 41 -9.98 42.88 -0.12
CA GLU A 41 -10.75 42.17 -1.16
C GLU A 41 -9.87 41.64 -2.29
N CYS A 42 -8.78 42.34 -2.64
CA CYS A 42 -7.84 41.88 -3.66
C CYS A 42 -7.13 40.55 -3.32
N LEU A 43 -7.14 40.13 -2.05
CA LEU A 43 -6.56 38.85 -1.63
C LEU A 43 -7.52 37.67 -1.79
N LYS A 44 -8.82 37.94 -1.98
CA LYS A 44 -9.84 36.91 -2.13
C LYS A 44 -9.51 35.93 -3.27
N PRO A 45 -9.16 36.34 -4.51
CA PRO A 45 -8.85 35.39 -5.57
C PRO A 45 -7.67 34.46 -5.26
N VAL A 46 -6.71 34.92 -4.45
CA VAL A 46 -5.50 34.18 -4.09
C VAL A 46 -5.77 33.18 -2.95
N LEU A 47 -6.60 33.58 -1.98
CA LEU A 47 -6.82 32.86 -0.73
C LEU A 47 -8.17 32.12 -0.67
N GLU A 48 -9.08 32.35 -1.61
CA GLU A 48 -10.37 31.65 -1.72
C GLU A 48 -10.21 30.12 -1.77
N PRO A 49 -9.28 29.53 -2.54
CA PRO A 49 -9.10 28.07 -2.56
C PRO A 49 -8.66 27.46 -1.21
N THR A 50 -8.23 28.29 -0.25
CA THR A 50 -7.77 27.89 1.07
C THR A 50 -8.55 28.57 2.19
N TYR A 51 -9.77 29.06 1.91
CA TYR A 51 -10.66 29.69 2.91
C TYR A 51 -9.98 30.84 3.68
N GLY A 52 -9.19 31.66 2.99
CA GLY A 52 -8.50 32.80 3.61
C GLY A 52 -7.18 32.44 4.30
N ILE A 53 -6.80 31.16 4.39
CA ILE A 53 -5.58 30.73 5.06
C ILE A 53 -4.38 30.80 4.10
N ILE A 54 -3.30 31.46 4.51
CA ILE A 54 -2.03 31.49 3.77
C ILE A 54 -1.31 30.15 3.98
N LEU A 55 -1.36 29.27 2.99
CA LEU A 55 -0.86 27.90 3.09
C LEU A 55 0.32 27.62 2.15
N TYR A 56 0.30 28.21 0.96
CA TYR A 56 1.27 27.90 -0.10
C TYR A 56 2.28 29.02 -0.35
N GLN A 57 3.47 28.63 -0.78
CA GLN A 57 4.52 29.55 -1.23
C GLN A 57 4.07 30.39 -2.43
N GLU A 58 3.32 29.78 -3.34
CA GLU A 58 2.74 30.43 -4.50
C GLU A 58 1.69 31.48 -4.10
N GLN A 59 0.96 31.27 -3.00
CA GLN A 59 0.06 32.30 -2.46
C GLN A 59 0.83 33.50 -1.92
N VAL A 60 1.95 33.29 -1.22
CA VAL A 60 2.83 34.38 -0.77
C VAL A 60 3.29 35.23 -1.97
N MET A 61 3.67 34.57 -3.06
CA MET A 61 4.10 35.27 -4.27
C MET A 61 2.96 36.07 -4.92
N GLN A 62 1.76 35.47 -5.01
CA GLN A 62 0.58 36.11 -5.57
C GLN A 62 0.08 37.27 -4.70
N ILE A 63 0.15 37.16 -3.37
CA ILE A 63 -0.17 38.27 -2.44
C ILE A 63 0.75 39.46 -2.72
N ALA A 64 2.06 39.24 -2.88
CA ALA A 64 3.00 40.33 -3.18
C ALA A 64 2.76 40.98 -4.55
N GLN A 65 2.35 40.18 -5.53
CA GLN A 65 1.97 40.67 -6.85
C GLN A 65 0.69 41.51 -6.79
N GLU A 66 -0.36 41.02 -6.13
CA GLU A 66 -1.68 41.65 -6.10
C GLU A 66 -1.77 42.84 -5.15
N LEU A 67 -1.17 42.74 -3.96
CA LEU A 67 -1.22 43.81 -2.96
C LEU A 67 -0.19 44.90 -3.28
N SER A 68 1.02 44.53 -3.70
CA SER A 68 2.17 45.45 -3.78
C SER A 68 2.78 45.61 -5.17
N GLY A 69 2.23 44.96 -6.20
CA GLY A 69 2.68 45.14 -7.58
C GLY A 69 4.04 44.55 -7.91
N TYR A 70 4.48 43.54 -7.16
CA TYR A 70 5.70 42.81 -7.48
C TYR A 70 5.59 42.10 -8.83
N THR A 71 6.71 42.00 -9.55
CA THR A 71 6.83 41.02 -10.63
C THR A 71 6.89 39.61 -10.03
N LEU A 72 6.52 38.58 -10.79
CA LEU A 72 6.62 37.19 -10.31
C LEU A 72 8.03 36.81 -9.84
N GLY A 73 9.06 37.29 -10.55
CA GLY A 73 10.46 37.10 -10.15
C GLY A 73 10.82 37.84 -8.87
N GLY A 74 10.34 39.08 -8.70
CA GLY A 74 10.50 39.83 -7.45
C GLY A 74 9.80 39.15 -6.27
N ALA A 75 8.62 38.57 -6.51
CA ALA A 75 7.85 37.87 -5.50
C ALA A 75 8.54 36.56 -5.05
N ASP A 76 9.23 35.85 -5.95
CA ASP A 76 10.08 34.72 -5.56
C ASP A 76 11.27 35.18 -4.70
N MET A 77 11.88 36.33 -5.02
CA MET A 77 12.94 36.89 -4.19
C MET A 77 12.46 37.25 -2.79
N LEU A 78 11.24 37.79 -2.65
CA LEU A 78 10.59 38.01 -1.35
C LEU A 78 10.42 36.70 -0.58
N ARG A 79 9.85 35.67 -1.23
CA ARG A 79 9.69 34.33 -0.62
C ARG A 79 11.02 33.78 -0.12
N ARG A 80 12.09 33.90 -0.91
CA ARG A 80 13.45 33.45 -0.52
C ARG A 80 13.99 34.26 0.66
N ALA A 81 13.74 35.57 0.70
CA ALA A 81 14.14 36.42 1.82
C ALA A 81 13.44 36.00 3.13
N MET A 82 12.13 35.75 3.08
CA MET A 82 11.34 35.25 4.21
C MET A 82 11.84 33.89 4.73
N GLY A 83 12.26 32.99 3.84
CA GLY A 83 12.86 31.72 4.24
C GLY A 83 14.22 31.86 4.92
N LYS A 84 15.06 32.81 4.48
CA LYS A 84 16.39 33.07 5.05
C LYS A 84 16.37 33.91 6.33
N LYS A 85 15.30 34.66 6.58
CA LYS A 85 15.09 35.52 7.77
C LYS A 85 16.24 36.50 8.04
N LYS A 86 16.85 37.06 6.98
CA LYS A 86 17.91 38.07 7.13
C LYS A 86 17.30 39.43 7.48
N PRO A 87 17.63 40.05 8.63
CA PRO A 87 16.96 41.28 9.09
C PRO A 87 17.03 42.44 8.08
N GLU A 88 18.20 42.69 7.50
CA GLU A 88 18.41 43.80 6.55
C GLU A 88 17.61 43.61 5.25
N GLU A 89 17.60 42.39 4.71
CA GLU A 89 16.83 42.07 3.50
C GLU A 89 15.32 42.15 3.76
N MET A 90 14.87 41.69 4.92
CA MET A 90 13.46 41.79 5.32
C MET A 90 13.01 43.24 5.47
N ALA A 91 13.83 44.11 6.07
CA ALA A 91 13.53 45.54 6.18
C ALA A 91 13.39 46.20 4.80
N LYS A 92 14.29 45.88 3.86
CA LYS A 92 14.23 46.38 2.48
C LYS A 92 12.96 45.90 1.75
N GLN A 93 12.63 44.62 1.89
CA GLN A 93 11.42 44.05 1.30
C GLN A 93 10.15 44.64 1.91
N ARG A 94 10.13 44.88 3.22
CA ARG A 94 9.01 45.50 3.93
C ARG A 94 8.71 46.91 3.40
N GLY A 95 9.73 47.75 3.22
CA GLY A 95 9.57 49.09 2.64
C GLY A 95 9.07 49.03 1.19
N THR A 96 9.63 48.13 0.37
CA THR A 96 9.19 47.94 -1.02
C THR A 96 7.72 47.47 -1.10
N PHE A 97 7.31 46.60 -0.19
CA PHE A 97 5.94 46.09 -0.10
C PHE A 97 4.94 47.18 0.29
N GLU A 98 5.26 48.02 1.27
CA GLU A 98 4.43 49.16 1.69
C GLU A 98 4.29 50.22 0.60
N GLU A 99 5.39 50.61 -0.04
CA GLU A 99 5.37 51.57 -1.16
C GLU A 99 4.55 51.03 -2.33
N GLY A 100 4.71 49.75 -2.65
CA GLY A 100 3.94 49.06 -3.68
C GLY A 100 2.45 49.03 -3.36
N ALA A 101 2.10 48.76 -2.10
CA ALA A 101 0.71 48.73 -1.64
C ALA A 101 0.05 50.12 -1.71
N ARG A 102 0.75 51.17 -1.27
CA ARG A 102 0.28 52.55 -1.41
C ARG A 102 0.06 52.96 -2.86
N LYS A 103 0.94 52.55 -3.78
CA LYS A 103 0.76 52.81 -5.22
C LYS A 103 -0.47 52.11 -5.80
N ARG A 104 -0.93 51.02 -5.18
CA ARG A 104 -2.16 50.30 -5.55
C ARG A 104 -3.40 50.77 -4.78
N GLY A 105 -3.28 51.83 -3.98
CA GLY A 105 -4.39 52.38 -3.21
C GLY A 105 -4.74 51.60 -1.94
N VAL A 106 -3.87 50.69 -1.48
CA VAL A 106 -4.03 49.97 -0.23
C VAL A 106 -3.42 50.78 0.92
N ASP A 107 -4.08 50.82 2.06
CA ASP A 107 -3.56 51.47 3.25
C ASP A 107 -2.20 50.87 3.69
N GLY A 108 -1.26 51.74 4.06
CA GLY A 108 0.10 51.32 4.40
C GLY A 108 0.17 50.51 5.70
N GLU A 109 -0.63 50.86 6.70
CA GLU A 109 -0.67 50.14 7.97
C GLU A 109 -1.26 48.73 7.77
N LEU A 110 -2.38 48.64 7.04
CA LEU A 110 -2.98 47.37 6.64
C LEU A 110 -1.98 46.50 5.87
N ALA A 111 -1.27 47.07 4.89
CA ALA A 111 -0.28 46.33 4.10
C ALA A 111 0.85 45.77 4.97
N ILE A 112 1.35 46.55 5.93
CA ILE A 112 2.39 46.09 6.85
C ILE A 112 1.88 44.98 7.76
N LYS A 113 0.64 45.05 8.26
CA LYS A 113 0.06 43.97 9.07
C LYS A 113 -0.14 42.69 8.26
N ILE A 114 -0.56 42.79 7.00
CA ILE A 114 -0.65 41.65 6.08
C ILE A 114 0.75 41.08 5.83
N PHE A 115 1.77 41.92 5.65
CA PHE A 115 3.16 41.48 5.48
C PHE A 115 3.65 40.66 6.69
N ASP A 116 3.38 41.13 7.92
CA ASP A 116 3.77 40.43 9.15
C ASP A 116 3.07 39.05 9.24
N LEU A 117 1.80 38.95 8.83
CA LEU A 117 1.09 37.67 8.72
C LEU A 117 1.72 36.75 7.68
N VAL A 118 2.02 37.28 6.49
CA VAL A 118 2.67 36.54 5.41
C VAL A 118 4.04 36.01 5.88
N GLU A 119 4.85 36.82 6.56
CA GLU A 119 6.14 36.41 7.11
C GLU A 119 6.00 35.26 8.12
N LYS A 120 5.05 35.38 9.05
CA LYS A 120 4.76 34.33 10.04
C LYS A 120 4.40 33.00 9.35
N PHE A 121 3.58 33.05 8.30
CA PHE A 121 3.14 31.86 7.58
C PHE A 121 4.15 31.34 6.56
N ALA A 122 5.03 32.19 6.02
CA ALA A 122 6.07 31.79 5.09
C ALA A 122 7.04 30.76 5.68
N GLY A 123 7.21 30.75 7.01
CA GLY A 123 7.95 29.71 7.72
C GLY A 123 7.35 28.30 7.60
N TYR A 124 6.06 28.20 7.32
CA TYR A 124 5.33 26.92 7.16
C TYR A 124 4.81 26.70 5.73
N GLY A 125 4.93 27.72 4.87
CA GLY A 125 4.43 27.70 3.49
C GLY A 125 4.94 26.51 2.70
N PHE A 126 4.02 25.75 2.11
CA PHE A 126 4.37 24.56 1.31
C PHE A 126 4.37 24.86 -0.19
N ASN A 127 5.14 24.08 -0.96
CA ASN A 127 5.11 24.20 -2.41
C ASN A 127 3.84 23.54 -2.96
N LYS A 128 2.95 24.34 -3.58
CA LYS A 128 1.66 23.88 -4.09
C LYS A 128 1.83 22.89 -5.25
N SER A 129 2.78 23.13 -6.15
CA SER A 129 3.00 22.25 -7.31
C SER A 129 3.39 20.83 -6.90
N HIS A 130 4.30 20.70 -5.94
CA HIS A 130 4.68 19.41 -5.34
C HIS A 130 3.51 18.74 -4.63
N SER A 131 2.78 19.51 -3.80
CA SER A 131 1.59 19.02 -3.10
C SER A 131 0.51 18.50 -4.06
N ALA A 132 0.30 19.20 -5.18
CA ALA A 132 -0.71 18.85 -6.17
C ALA A 132 -0.36 17.55 -6.90
N ALA A 133 0.90 17.38 -7.30
CA ALA A 133 1.37 16.16 -7.97
C ALA A 133 1.16 14.91 -7.10
N TYR A 134 1.56 14.96 -5.82
CA TYR A 134 1.37 13.84 -4.91
C TYR A 134 -0.10 13.63 -4.52
N ALA A 135 -0.87 14.71 -4.35
CA ALA A 135 -2.29 14.59 -4.07
C ALA A 135 -3.07 13.95 -5.23
N LEU A 136 -2.62 14.09 -6.48
CA LEU A 136 -3.18 13.37 -7.62
C LEU A 136 -2.98 11.87 -7.48
N VAL A 137 -1.77 11.42 -7.13
CA VAL A 137 -1.48 9.99 -6.89
C VAL A 137 -2.35 9.46 -5.74
N SER A 138 -2.45 10.21 -4.63
CA SER A 138 -3.34 9.83 -3.53
C SER A 138 -4.81 9.75 -3.93
N TYR A 139 -5.27 10.62 -4.83
CA TYR A 139 -6.63 10.56 -5.35
C TYR A 139 -6.83 9.37 -6.29
N GLN A 140 -5.85 9.05 -7.13
CA GLN A 140 -5.89 7.89 -8.00
C GLN A 140 -5.98 6.59 -7.20
N THR A 141 -5.16 6.44 -6.14
CA THR A 141 -5.23 5.26 -5.27
C THR A 141 -6.55 5.19 -4.50
N LEU A 142 -7.05 6.32 -4.00
CA LEU A 142 -8.37 6.39 -3.36
C LEU A 142 -9.49 5.99 -4.34
N TRP A 143 -9.45 6.49 -5.57
CA TRP A 143 -10.44 6.18 -6.58
C TRP A 143 -10.44 4.69 -6.96
N LEU A 144 -9.26 4.11 -7.17
CA LEU A 144 -9.12 2.68 -7.44
C LEU A 144 -9.66 1.85 -6.27
N LYS A 145 -9.31 2.21 -5.03
CA LYS A 145 -9.84 1.54 -3.84
C LYS A 145 -11.36 1.67 -3.69
N ALA A 146 -11.95 2.78 -4.13
CA ALA A 146 -13.39 3.02 -4.02
C ALA A 146 -14.20 2.28 -5.10
N HIS A 147 -13.64 2.09 -6.30
CA HIS A 147 -14.36 1.53 -7.45
C HIS A 147 -13.97 0.10 -7.82
N TYR A 148 -12.73 -0.31 -7.55
CA TYR A 148 -12.17 -1.64 -7.80
C TYR A 148 -11.41 -2.13 -6.56
N PRO A 149 -12.11 -2.27 -5.40
CA PRO A 149 -11.48 -2.53 -4.12
C PRO A 149 -10.73 -3.87 -4.09
N ALA A 150 -11.27 -4.92 -4.69
CA ALA A 150 -10.65 -6.25 -4.67
C ALA A 150 -9.32 -6.25 -5.44
N GLU A 151 -9.31 -5.70 -6.65
CA GLU A 151 -8.14 -5.63 -7.51
C GLU A 151 -7.09 -4.67 -6.96
N PHE A 152 -7.53 -3.53 -6.43
CA PHE A 152 -6.64 -2.56 -5.79
C PHE A 152 -5.97 -3.17 -4.55
N MET A 153 -6.73 -3.82 -3.67
CA MET A 153 -6.16 -4.45 -2.49
C MET A 153 -5.23 -5.60 -2.85
N ALA A 154 -5.58 -6.45 -3.82
CA ALA A 154 -4.68 -7.49 -4.34
C ALA A 154 -3.37 -6.91 -4.89
N ALA A 155 -3.42 -5.77 -5.60
CA ALA A 155 -2.24 -5.08 -6.09
C ALA A 155 -1.37 -4.49 -4.97
N VAL A 156 -1.98 -3.90 -3.93
CA VAL A 156 -1.25 -3.36 -2.77
C VAL A 156 -0.59 -4.48 -1.97
N MET A 157 -1.30 -5.59 -1.74
CA MET A 157 -0.75 -6.79 -1.10
C MET A 157 0.40 -7.39 -1.91
N THR A 158 0.29 -7.35 -3.24
CA THR A 158 1.36 -7.80 -4.15
C THR A 158 2.60 -6.91 -4.05
N ALA A 159 2.42 -5.58 -3.96
CA ALA A 159 3.55 -4.65 -3.90
C ALA A 159 4.37 -4.76 -2.61
N ASP A 160 3.75 -5.18 -1.51
CA ASP A 160 4.37 -5.30 -0.19
C ASP A 160 4.51 -6.77 0.29
N MET A 161 4.43 -7.76 -0.62
CA MET A 161 4.38 -9.20 -0.25
C MET A 161 5.58 -9.70 0.54
N ASP A 162 6.76 -9.12 0.32
CA ASP A 162 7.98 -9.49 1.04
C ASP A 162 7.91 -9.09 2.53
N ASN A 163 7.01 -8.16 2.87
CA ASN A 163 6.81 -7.66 4.22
C ASN A 163 5.54 -8.26 4.83
N THR A 164 5.70 -9.43 5.46
CA THR A 164 4.60 -10.14 6.15
C THR A 164 3.83 -9.27 7.14
N GLU A 165 4.47 -8.38 7.89
CA GLU A 165 3.79 -7.51 8.87
C GLU A 165 2.84 -6.52 8.18
N LYS A 166 3.23 -5.99 7.02
CA LYS A 166 2.36 -5.13 6.22
C LYS A 166 1.21 -5.91 5.59
N VAL A 167 1.49 -7.10 5.06
CA VAL A 167 0.46 -7.97 4.46
C VAL A 167 -0.64 -8.25 5.48
N VAL A 168 -0.29 -8.56 6.73
CA VAL A 168 -1.27 -8.77 7.82
C VAL A 168 -2.18 -7.55 8.00
N GLY A 169 -1.60 -6.33 8.06
CA GLY A 169 -2.39 -5.10 8.16
C GLY A 169 -3.32 -4.85 6.96
N LEU A 170 -2.92 -5.29 5.77
CA LEU A 170 -3.73 -5.20 4.55
C LEU A 170 -4.85 -6.25 4.52
N VAL A 171 -4.59 -7.48 5.01
CA VAL A 171 -5.61 -8.53 5.19
C VAL A 171 -6.71 -8.05 6.14
N ASP A 172 -6.34 -7.48 7.28
CA ASP A 172 -7.28 -6.90 8.24
C ASP A 172 -8.15 -5.80 7.60
N GLU A 173 -7.55 -4.98 6.72
CA GLU A 173 -8.27 -3.95 6.00
C GLU A 173 -9.26 -4.54 4.99
N CYS A 174 -8.86 -5.56 4.24
CA CYS A 174 -9.75 -6.29 3.33
C CYS A 174 -10.98 -6.84 4.06
N TRP A 175 -10.80 -7.46 5.24
CA TRP A 175 -11.91 -7.96 6.04
C TRP A 175 -12.83 -6.85 6.55
N ARG A 176 -12.27 -5.72 6.99
CA ARG A 176 -13.09 -4.55 7.38
C ARG A 176 -13.87 -3.97 6.20
N MET A 177 -13.34 -4.07 5.00
CA MET A 177 -14.02 -3.68 3.76
C MET A 177 -15.07 -4.70 3.30
N GLY A 178 -15.15 -5.88 3.94
CA GLY A 178 -16.05 -6.97 3.54
C GLY A 178 -15.55 -7.77 2.34
N LEU A 179 -14.27 -7.65 1.98
CA LEU A 179 -13.64 -8.44 0.93
C LEU A 179 -13.31 -9.84 1.46
N LYS A 180 -13.60 -10.85 0.66
CA LYS A 180 -13.26 -12.24 0.97
C LYS A 180 -11.85 -12.56 0.46
N ILE A 181 -11.02 -13.07 1.35
CA ILE A 181 -9.69 -13.57 1.04
C ILE A 181 -9.74 -15.10 1.16
N LEU A 182 -9.36 -15.79 0.09
CA LEU A 182 -9.18 -17.23 0.09
C LEU A 182 -7.75 -17.59 0.53
N PRO A 183 -7.56 -18.71 1.23
CA PRO A 183 -6.22 -19.21 1.53
C PRO A 183 -5.44 -19.52 0.23
N PRO A 184 -4.12 -19.67 0.31
CA PRO A 184 -3.35 -20.19 -0.81
C PRO A 184 -3.92 -21.52 -1.28
N ASP A 185 -3.83 -21.80 -2.58
CA ASP A 185 -4.22 -23.08 -3.17
C ASP A 185 -3.26 -23.42 -4.31
N ILE A 186 -2.73 -24.64 -4.35
CA ILE A 186 -1.78 -25.03 -5.39
C ILE A 186 -2.43 -25.08 -6.78
N ASN A 187 -3.72 -25.36 -6.85
CA ASN A 187 -4.43 -25.50 -8.12
C ASN A 187 -4.86 -24.14 -8.70
N SER A 188 -5.44 -23.24 -7.90
CA SER A 188 -5.86 -21.91 -8.37
C SER A 188 -4.85 -20.79 -8.12
N GLY A 189 -3.94 -20.95 -7.16
CA GLY A 189 -3.01 -19.90 -6.74
C GLY A 189 -2.00 -19.48 -7.82
N LEU A 190 -1.68 -18.19 -7.86
CA LEU A 190 -0.60 -17.64 -8.66
C LEU A 190 0.55 -17.23 -7.74
N TYR A 191 1.68 -16.80 -8.32
CA TYR A 191 2.79 -16.27 -7.53
C TYR A 191 2.35 -15.04 -6.72
N HIS A 192 1.71 -14.08 -7.39
CA HIS A 192 1.14 -12.88 -6.78
C HIS A 192 -0.31 -13.08 -6.33
N PHE A 193 -0.80 -12.18 -5.47
CA PHE A 193 -2.22 -12.10 -5.15
C PHE A 193 -3.01 -11.79 -6.41
N HIS A 194 -4.15 -12.44 -6.58
CA HIS A 194 -5.03 -12.19 -7.71
C HIS A 194 -6.50 -12.24 -7.29
N VAL A 195 -7.37 -11.73 -8.14
CA VAL A 195 -8.82 -11.75 -7.92
C VAL A 195 -9.41 -12.80 -8.86
N ASN A 196 -10.25 -13.69 -8.33
CA ASN A 196 -10.97 -14.68 -9.13
C ASN A 196 -12.22 -14.06 -9.80
N ASP A 197 -12.90 -14.82 -10.66
CA ASP A 197 -14.09 -14.35 -11.37
C ASP A 197 -15.26 -13.99 -10.42
N ASP A 198 -15.26 -14.54 -9.19
CA ASP A 198 -16.24 -14.24 -8.14
C ASP A 198 -15.91 -12.95 -7.34
N GLY A 199 -14.79 -12.28 -7.65
CA GLY A 199 -14.35 -11.06 -6.97
C GLY A 199 -13.64 -11.28 -5.63
N GLU A 200 -13.23 -12.52 -5.35
CA GLU A 200 -12.51 -12.90 -4.13
C GLU A 200 -11.00 -12.82 -4.35
N ILE A 201 -10.25 -12.37 -3.33
CA ILE A 201 -8.80 -12.27 -3.39
C ILE A 201 -8.20 -13.64 -3.04
N VAL A 202 -7.50 -14.26 -3.98
CA VAL A 202 -6.77 -15.50 -3.76
C VAL A 202 -5.34 -15.18 -3.30
N TYR A 203 -4.92 -15.82 -2.21
CA TYR A 203 -3.59 -15.60 -1.65
C TYR A 203 -2.50 -15.97 -2.66
N GLY A 204 -1.51 -15.09 -2.82
CA GLY A 204 -0.33 -15.36 -3.64
C GLY A 204 0.56 -16.38 -2.96
N ILE A 205 0.94 -17.45 -3.66
CA ILE A 205 1.82 -18.50 -3.11
C ILE A 205 3.21 -17.90 -2.78
N GLY A 206 3.61 -16.82 -3.47
CA GLY A 206 4.83 -16.05 -3.22
C GLY A 206 4.91 -15.43 -1.81
N ALA A 207 3.77 -15.16 -1.18
CA ALA A 207 3.72 -14.55 0.14
C ALA A 207 3.91 -15.57 1.29
N ILE A 208 4.05 -16.87 0.99
CA ILE A 208 4.24 -17.90 2.01
C ILE A 208 5.68 -17.86 2.53
N LYS A 209 5.83 -17.55 3.82
CA LYS A 209 7.12 -17.35 4.47
C LYS A 209 8.00 -18.60 4.40
N GLY A 210 9.13 -18.47 3.71
CA GLY A 210 10.14 -19.51 3.57
C GLY A 210 9.84 -20.56 2.51
N VAL A 211 8.90 -20.26 1.61
CA VAL A 211 8.85 -20.84 0.28
C VAL A 211 9.57 -19.85 -0.65
N GLY A 212 10.55 -20.32 -1.42
CA GLY A 212 11.27 -19.46 -2.37
C GLY A 212 10.55 -19.33 -3.71
N GLU A 213 10.95 -18.37 -4.54
CA GLU A 213 10.40 -18.14 -5.88
C GLU A 213 10.54 -19.37 -6.79
N GLY A 214 11.75 -19.94 -6.89
CA GLY A 214 12.01 -21.11 -7.75
C GLY A 214 11.10 -22.32 -7.50
N PRO A 215 10.87 -22.75 -6.24
CA PRO A 215 9.87 -23.77 -5.92
C PRO A 215 8.45 -23.45 -6.42
N ILE A 216 8.02 -22.19 -6.35
CA ILE A 216 6.66 -21.78 -6.74
C ILE A 216 6.54 -21.75 -8.26
N GLU A 217 7.54 -21.21 -8.95
CA GLU A 217 7.60 -21.27 -10.41
C GLU A 217 7.55 -22.71 -10.92
N ALA A 218 8.27 -23.63 -10.26
CA ALA A 218 8.25 -25.05 -10.61
C ALA A 218 6.84 -25.67 -10.44
N ILE A 219 6.11 -25.33 -9.38
CA ILE A 219 4.74 -25.78 -9.17
C ILE A 219 3.82 -25.26 -10.28
N ILE A 220 3.91 -23.96 -10.59
CA ILE A 220 3.07 -23.33 -11.61
C ILE A 220 3.39 -23.90 -13.00
N GLU A 221 4.66 -24.11 -13.31
CA GLU A 221 5.11 -24.72 -14.57
C GLU A 221 4.58 -26.16 -14.70
N ALA A 222 4.75 -26.98 -13.67
CA ALA A 222 4.23 -28.35 -13.65
C ALA A 222 2.70 -28.38 -13.81
N ARG A 223 1.98 -27.45 -13.19
CA ARG A 223 0.53 -27.28 -13.35
C ARG A 223 0.17 -26.91 -14.79
N ASN A 224 0.87 -25.97 -15.40
CA ASN A 224 0.58 -25.52 -16.76
C ASN A 224 0.84 -26.62 -17.81
N GLN A 225 1.79 -27.52 -17.55
CA GLN A 225 2.10 -28.63 -18.46
C GLN A 225 1.14 -29.83 -18.30
N GLY A 226 0.76 -30.17 -17.06
CA GLY A 226 -0.03 -31.38 -16.77
C GLY A 226 -1.46 -31.16 -16.29
N GLY A 227 -1.94 -29.91 -16.21
CA GLY A 227 -3.24 -29.55 -15.66
C GLY A 227 -3.27 -29.48 -14.12
N TYR A 228 -4.47 -29.45 -13.54
CA TYR A 228 -4.62 -29.44 -12.07
C TYR A 228 -4.02 -30.69 -11.44
N PHE A 229 -3.43 -30.54 -10.26
CA PHE A 229 -2.97 -31.66 -9.44
C PHE A 229 -4.17 -32.35 -8.82
N ARG A 230 -4.18 -33.68 -8.85
CA ARG A 230 -5.26 -34.47 -8.26
C ARG A 230 -5.07 -34.69 -6.77
N GLU A 231 -3.83 -35.01 -6.39
CA GLU A 231 -3.45 -35.38 -5.03
C GLU A 231 -1.97 -35.00 -4.76
N LEU A 232 -1.53 -35.15 -3.51
CA LEU A 232 -0.14 -34.86 -3.11
C LEU A 232 0.89 -35.68 -3.90
N PHE A 233 0.60 -36.96 -4.15
CA PHE A 233 1.49 -37.85 -4.91
C PHE A 233 1.66 -37.37 -6.37
N ASP A 234 0.58 -36.91 -7.00
CA ASP A 234 0.60 -36.36 -8.36
C ASP A 234 1.49 -35.11 -8.45
N LEU A 235 1.41 -34.21 -7.46
CA LEU A 235 2.32 -33.06 -7.39
C LEU A 235 3.78 -33.50 -7.26
N CYS A 236 4.07 -34.41 -6.33
CA CYS A 236 5.43 -34.89 -6.07
C CYS A 236 6.02 -35.61 -7.28
N ALA A 237 5.21 -36.36 -8.04
CA ALA A 237 5.65 -37.06 -9.24
C ALA A 237 5.93 -36.10 -10.41
N ARG A 238 5.12 -35.04 -10.55
CA ARG A 238 5.22 -34.08 -11.65
C ARG A 238 6.24 -32.97 -11.44
N THR A 239 6.73 -32.79 -10.22
CA THR A 239 7.64 -31.70 -9.88
C THR A 239 8.97 -32.24 -9.39
N ASP A 240 10.08 -31.68 -9.88
CA ASP A 240 11.42 -32.11 -9.46
C ASP A 240 11.63 -31.87 -7.95
N ILE A 241 11.86 -32.96 -7.21
CA ILE A 241 12.11 -32.96 -5.76
C ILE A 241 13.37 -32.15 -5.41
N LYS A 242 14.31 -31.97 -6.36
CA LYS A 242 15.45 -31.07 -6.16
C LYS A 242 15.02 -29.60 -6.05
N LYS A 243 13.91 -29.22 -6.69
CA LYS A 243 13.31 -27.88 -6.61
C LYS A 243 12.34 -27.79 -5.42
N LEU A 244 11.53 -28.82 -5.17
CA LEU A 244 10.62 -28.90 -4.03
C LEU A 244 11.17 -29.79 -2.92
N ASN A 245 11.91 -29.19 -1.99
CA ASN A 245 12.38 -29.90 -0.81
C ASN A 245 11.24 -30.13 0.20
N ARG A 246 11.45 -31.10 1.10
CA ARG A 246 10.50 -31.45 2.17
C ARG A 246 10.04 -30.23 2.98
N ARG A 247 10.97 -29.34 3.36
CA ARG A 247 10.66 -28.14 4.17
C ARG A 247 9.70 -27.18 3.46
N VAL A 248 9.80 -27.05 2.14
CA VAL A 248 8.87 -26.23 1.36
C VAL A 248 7.47 -26.84 1.35
N LEU A 249 7.38 -28.15 1.15
CA LEU A 249 6.10 -28.85 1.14
C LEU A 249 5.41 -28.82 2.52
N GLU A 250 6.18 -28.98 3.61
CA GLU A 250 5.67 -28.82 4.98
C GLU A 250 5.05 -27.43 5.18
N LYS A 251 5.72 -26.37 4.71
CA LYS A 251 5.21 -24.99 4.78
C LYS A 251 3.98 -24.76 3.93
N LEU A 252 3.94 -25.33 2.73
CA LEU A 252 2.78 -25.25 1.85
C LEU A 252 1.57 -25.96 2.49
N ILE A 253 1.75 -27.12 3.12
CA ILE A 253 0.68 -27.81 3.87
C ILE A 253 0.23 -26.95 5.05
N MET A 254 1.16 -26.42 5.86
CA MET A 254 0.84 -25.58 7.01
C MET A 254 0.10 -24.30 6.61
N SER A 255 0.37 -23.74 5.44
CA SER A 255 -0.30 -22.54 4.91
C SER A 255 -1.70 -22.79 4.34
N GLY A 256 -2.14 -24.04 4.21
CA GLY A 256 -3.43 -24.38 3.61
C GLY A 256 -3.43 -24.58 2.09
N ALA A 257 -2.28 -24.47 1.43
CA ALA A 257 -2.15 -24.61 -0.03
C ALA A 257 -2.66 -25.96 -0.58
N PHE A 258 -2.76 -26.98 0.27
CA PHE A 258 -3.18 -28.33 -0.07
C PHE A 258 -4.56 -28.73 0.49
N ASP A 259 -5.30 -27.82 1.14
CA ASP A 259 -6.52 -28.18 1.85
C ASP A 259 -7.62 -28.77 0.96
N ARG A 260 -7.56 -28.49 -0.35
CA ARG A 260 -8.46 -29.06 -1.36
C ARG A 260 -8.06 -30.44 -1.87
N LEU A 261 -6.80 -30.84 -1.66
CA LEU A 261 -6.20 -32.04 -2.24
C LEU A 261 -6.19 -33.23 -1.28
N GLY A 262 -6.35 -33.00 0.01
CA GLY A 262 -6.35 -34.06 1.02
C GLY A 262 -7.49 -33.91 2.02
N PRO A 263 -7.80 -34.99 2.77
CA PRO A 263 -8.90 -34.97 3.74
C PRO A 263 -8.62 -34.04 4.93
N HIS A 264 -7.36 -33.94 5.38
CA HIS A 264 -6.92 -32.99 6.40
C HIS A 264 -5.39 -32.81 6.38
N ARG A 265 -4.91 -31.64 6.85
CA ARG A 265 -3.47 -31.28 6.85
C ARG A 265 -2.58 -32.30 7.57
N ALA A 266 -3.05 -32.89 8.67
CA ALA A 266 -2.26 -33.89 9.42
C ALA A 266 -1.95 -35.15 8.59
N ALA A 267 -2.92 -35.63 7.81
CA ALA A 267 -2.78 -36.77 6.93
C ALA A 267 -1.78 -36.47 5.80
N LEU A 268 -1.90 -35.29 5.18
CA LEU A 268 -0.96 -34.82 4.15
C LEU A 268 0.47 -34.73 4.70
N MET A 269 0.64 -34.15 5.89
CA MET A 269 1.94 -34.02 6.55
C MET A 269 2.59 -35.38 6.85
N ASN A 270 1.80 -36.37 7.27
CA ASN A 270 2.29 -37.72 7.53
C ASN A 270 2.70 -38.44 6.23
N SER A 271 1.86 -38.34 5.18
CA SER A 271 2.11 -38.98 3.87
C SER A 271 3.25 -38.35 3.06
N LEU A 272 3.74 -37.18 3.45
CA LEU A 272 4.75 -36.44 2.72
C LEU A 272 6.05 -37.23 2.49
N GLY A 273 6.47 -38.01 3.50
CA GLY A 273 7.68 -38.83 3.42
C GLY A 273 7.58 -39.92 2.35
N ASP A 274 6.44 -40.60 2.31
CA ASP A 274 6.19 -41.70 1.39
C ASP A 274 5.97 -41.17 -0.04
N ALA A 275 5.26 -40.06 -0.19
CA ALA A 275 5.07 -39.39 -1.48
C ALA A 275 6.40 -38.95 -2.12
N LEU A 276 7.31 -38.37 -1.33
CA LEU A 276 8.64 -37.98 -1.80
C LEU A 276 9.49 -39.20 -2.20
N LYS A 277 9.38 -40.30 -1.45
CA LYS A 277 10.12 -41.53 -1.73
C LYS A 277 9.63 -42.20 -3.02
N ALA A 278 8.32 -42.25 -3.23
CA ALA A 278 7.71 -42.78 -4.44
C ALA A 278 8.12 -41.96 -5.68
N ALA A 279 8.10 -40.64 -5.57
CA ALA A 279 8.50 -39.75 -6.66
C ALA A 279 10.01 -39.88 -7.01
N ASP A 280 10.90 -40.02 -6.02
CA ASP A 280 12.34 -40.24 -6.27
C ASP A 280 12.61 -41.59 -6.95
N GLN A 281 11.86 -42.63 -6.57
CA GLN A 281 11.93 -43.94 -7.22
C GLN A 281 11.47 -43.88 -8.68
N HIS A 282 10.35 -43.20 -8.95
CA HIS A 282 9.84 -42.99 -10.30
C HIS A 282 10.86 -42.24 -11.18
N ALA A 283 11.40 -41.13 -10.68
CA ALA A 283 12.41 -40.34 -11.41
C ALA A 283 13.69 -41.16 -11.72
N LYS A 284 14.11 -42.04 -10.81
CA LYS A 284 15.25 -42.95 -11.02
C LYS A 284 14.95 -44.01 -12.08
N ALA A 285 13.76 -44.61 -12.05
CA ALA A 285 13.34 -45.62 -13.03
C ALA A 285 13.29 -45.03 -14.44
N GLU A 286 12.71 -43.83 -14.58
CA GLU A 286 12.63 -43.10 -15.84
C GLU A 286 14.02 -42.73 -16.38
N ALA A 287 14.94 -42.24 -15.53
CA ALA A 287 16.30 -41.88 -15.93
C ALA A 287 17.14 -43.09 -16.42
N ILE A 288 16.81 -44.30 -15.97
CA ILE A 288 17.49 -45.55 -16.36
C ILE A 288 16.84 -46.15 -17.63
N GLY A 289 15.80 -45.51 -18.19
CA GLY A 289 15.07 -46.01 -19.35
C GLY A 289 14.24 -47.26 -19.05
N GLN A 290 14.05 -47.56 -17.76
CA GLN A 290 13.23 -48.66 -17.30
C GLN A 290 11.80 -48.14 -17.21
N ALA A 291 11.05 -48.24 -18.32
CA ALA A 291 9.60 -48.08 -18.27
C ALA A 291 9.07 -49.16 -17.33
N ASP A 292 8.50 -48.74 -16.21
CA ASP A 292 8.09 -49.67 -15.16
C ASP A 292 6.98 -50.59 -15.71
N MET A 293 7.35 -51.83 -16.04
CA MET A 293 6.43 -52.81 -16.65
C MET A 293 5.37 -53.28 -15.64
N PHE A 294 5.57 -52.96 -14.36
CA PHE A 294 4.62 -53.03 -13.26
C PHE A 294 4.52 -51.63 -12.67
N GLY A 295 3.93 -50.72 -13.46
CA GLY A 295 3.82 -49.29 -13.16
C GLY A 295 3.80 -49.03 -11.67
N VAL A 296 4.82 -48.31 -11.19
CA VAL A 296 5.12 -47.95 -9.80
C VAL A 296 3.98 -48.34 -8.90
N LEU A 297 4.26 -49.22 -7.93
CA LEU A 297 3.48 -49.40 -6.71
C LEU A 297 3.35 -48.02 -6.01
N ALA A 298 2.63 -47.09 -6.63
CA ALA A 298 1.70 -46.25 -5.93
C ALA A 298 0.92 -47.26 -5.13
N GLU A 299 1.10 -47.20 -3.81
CA GLU A 299 0.15 -47.81 -2.90
C GLU A 299 -1.23 -47.67 -3.53
N GLU A 300 -1.93 -48.81 -3.72
CA GLU A 300 -3.24 -48.75 -4.39
C GLU A 300 -4.05 -47.63 -3.73
N PRO A 301 -4.91 -46.89 -4.45
CA PRO A 301 -5.68 -45.78 -3.87
C PRO A 301 -6.29 -46.12 -2.50
N GLU A 302 -6.69 -47.40 -2.31
CA GLU A 302 -7.17 -47.98 -1.05
C GLU A 302 -6.15 -47.98 0.11
N GLN A 303 -4.85 -48.17 -0.14
CA GLN A 303 -3.78 -48.10 0.86
C GLN A 303 -3.44 -46.66 1.27
N ILE A 304 -3.46 -45.72 0.32
CA ILE A 304 -3.30 -44.28 0.60
C ILE A 304 -4.51 -43.78 1.42
N GLU A 305 -5.72 -44.18 1.03
CA GLU A 305 -6.95 -43.89 1.79
C GLU A 305 -6.93 -44.51 3.20
N GLN A 306 -6.44 -45.75 3.35
CA GLN A 306 -6.27 -46.39 4.67
C GLN A 306 -5.22 -45.68 5.55
N SER A 307 -4.12 -45.22 4.95
CA SER A 307 -3.09 -44.43 5.62
C SER A 307 -3.65 -43.09 6.13
N TYR A 308 -4.42 -42.39 5.30
CA TYR A 308 -5.14 -41.18 5.69
C TYR A 308 -6.16 -41.43 6.80
N ALA A 309 -6.94 -42.52 6.73
CA ALA A 309 -7.97 -42.86 7.71
C ALA A 309 -7.42 -43.16 9.13
N SER A 310 -6.14 -43.52 9.24
CA SER A 310 -5.47 -43.82 10.51
C SER A 310 -4.97 -42.59 11.29
N CYS A 311 -4.94 -41.41 10.65
CA CYS A 311 -4.38 -40.20 11.22
C CYS A 311 -5.47 -39.31 11.82
N GLN A 312 -5.30 -38.85 13.06
CA GLN A 312 -6.25 -37.89 13.63
C GLN A 312 -6.03 -36.49 13.04
N PRO A 313 -7.11 -35.74 12.70
CA PRO A 313 -7.01 -34.34 12.31
C PRO A 313 -6.35 -33.49 13.40
N TRP A 314 -5.62 -32.45 12.97
CA TRP A 314 -5.07 -31.49 13.92
C TRP A 314 -6.19 -30.68 14.61
N PRO A 315 -6.02 -30.37 15.91
CA PRO A 315 -6.85 -29.38 16.57
C PRO A 315 -6.73 -28.02 15.87
N GLU A 316 -7.80 -27.23 15.88
CA GLU A 316 -7.86 -25.92 15.23
C GLU A 316 -6.72 -24.99 15.67
N GLN A 317 -6.36 -25.00 16.96
CA GLN A 317 -5.23 -24.22 17.48
C GLN A 317 -3.92 -24.52 16.76
N VAL A 318 -3.65 -25.78 16.45
CA VAL A 318 -2.42 -26.21 15.76
C VAL A 318 -2.43 -25.75 14.30
N VAL A 319 -3.60 -25.75 13.66
CA VAL A 319 -3.78 -25.25 12.29
C VAL A 319 -3.51 -23.75 12.24
N LEU A 320 -4.14 -22.98 13.14
CA LEU A 320 -3.97 -21.52 13.21
C LEU A 320 -2.54 -21.12 13.58
N ASP A 321 -1.87 -21.84 14.47
CA ASP A 321 -0.46 -21.59 14.79
C ASP A 321 0.44 -21.83 13.56
N GLY A 322 0.13 -22.86 12.75
CA GLY A 322 0.84 -23.14 11.50
C GLY A 322 0.62 -22.06 10.43
N GLU A 323 -0.61 -21.57 10.28
CA GLU A 323 -0.94 -20.45 9.39
C GLU A 323 -0.23 -19.18 9.84
N ARG A 324 -0.22 -18.89 11.13
CA ARG A 324 0.50 -17.74 11.68
C ARG A 324 2.00 -17.82 11.42
N GLU A 325 2.61 -19.01 11.52
CA GLU A 325 4.03 -19.19 11.23
C GLU A 325 4.36 -18.97 9.74
N THR A 326 3.46 -19.39 8.85
CA THR A 326 3.70 -19.41 7.40
C THR A 326 3.16 -18.20 6.64
N LEU A 327 2.02 -17.66 7.02
CA LEU A 327 1.35 -16.52 6.38
C LEU A 327 1.48 -15.23 7.20
N GLY A 328 1.70 -15.35 8.51
CA GLY A 328 1.82 -14.21 9.42
C GLY A 328 0.48 -13.69 9.98
N CYS A 329 -0.65 -14.09 9.41
CA CYS A 329 -2.01 -13.71 9.82
C CYS A 329 -2.84 -14.93 10.28
N ILE A 330 -3.94 -14.63 11.00
CA ILE A 330 -5.02 -15.54 11.42
C ILE A 330 -6.25 -15.08 10.67
#